data_AF-A0A0D5YQY0-F1
#
_entry.id   AF-A0A0D5YQY0-F1
#
_cell.length_a   1.000
_cell.length_b   1.000
_cell.length_c   1.000
_cell.angle_alpha   90.00
_cell.angle_beta   90.00
_cell.angle_gamma   90.00
#
_symmetry.space_group_name_H-M   'P 1'
#
loop_
_entity.id
_entity.type
_entity.pdbx_description
1 polymer ?
#
loop_
_entity_poly.entity_id
_entity_poly.type
_entity_poly.pdbx_seq_one_letter_code
_entity_poly.pdbx_strand_id
1 'polypeptide(L)' 'MNLSKRNSCENCGQPMYHLVDFGTNKDGTVNTEYCRQCYLKGKFVDHGISLEQKIEKTSV' A
#
# COMPACT_ATOMS: atom_id res chain seq x y z
N MET A 1 19.91 13.45 6.58
CA MET A 1 19.10 12.59 7.46
C MET A 1 18.87 11.26 6.75
N ASN A 2 19.23 10.16 7.39
CA ASN A 2 19.10 8.79 6.87
C ASN A 2 17.60 8.45 6.71
N LEU A 3 17.10 8.41 5.48
CA LEU A 3 15.91 7.62 5.16
C LEU A 3 16.38 6.37 4.43
N SER A 4 16.75 5.34 5.20
CA SER A 4 16.70 3.96 4.72
C SER A 4 15.33 3.78 4.07
N LYS A 5 15.33 3.62 2.75
CA LYS A 5 14.15 3.48 1.89
C LYS A 5 13.25 2.39 2.50
N ARG A 6 12.24 2.79 3.28
CA ARG A 6 11.25 1.87 3.84
C ARG A 6 10.30 1.59 2.69
N ASN A 7 10.21 0.34 2.25
CA ASN A 7 9.28 -0.08 1.20
C ASN A 7 7.87 0.19 1.74
N SER A 8 7.26 1.31 1.36
CA SER A 8 5.91 1.69 1.76
C SER A 8 5.01 1.68 0.53
N CYS A 9 3.78 1.21 0.69
CA CYS A 9 2.83 1.18 -0.41
C CYS A 9 2.48 2.62 -0.84
N GLU A 10 2.64 2.94 -2.12
CA GLU A 10 2.36 4.29 -2.67
C GLU A 10 0.86 4.67 -2.56
N ASN A 11 -0.04 3.68 -2.40
CA ASN A 11 -1.48 3.95 -2.28
C ASN A 11 -1.95 4.15 -0.83
N CYS A 12 -1.47 3.34 0.12
CA CYS A 12 -1.97 3.35 1.50
C CYS A 12 -0.93 3.72 2.56
N GLY A 13 0.34 3.90 2.17
CA GLY A 13 1.45 4.23 3.07
C GLY A 13 1.83 3.12 4.05
N GLN A 14 1.20 1.94 3.97
CA GLN A 14 1.53 0.79 4.82
C GLN A 14 2.97 0.33 4.54
N PRO A 15 3.78 0.07 5.57
CA PRO A 15 5.11 -0.48 5.38
C PRO A 15 5.03 -1.95 4.95
N MET A 16 5.84 -2.33 3.97
CA MET A 16 5.99 -3.66 3.41
C MET A 16 7.36 -4.20 3.83
N TYR A 17 7.37 -5.21 4.70
CA TYR A 17 8.62 -5.76 5.25
C TYR A 17 8.95 -7.12 4.64
N HIS A 18 7.92 -7.89 4.27
CA HIS A 18 8.08 -9.24 3.74
C HIS A 18 7.62 -9.30 2.29
N LEU A 19 8.09 -10.27 1.50
CA LEU A 19 7.61 -10.48 0.13
C LEU A 19 6.09 -10.70 0.05
N VAL A 20 5.50 -11.29 1.10
CA VAL A 20 4.05 -11.43 1.24
C VAL A 20 3.33 -10.10 1.46
N ASP A 21 4.07 -9.06 1.85
CA ASP A 21 3.77 -7.62 1.86
C ASP A 21 3.21 -7.11 0.54
N PHE A 22 3.89 -7.52 -0.50
CA PHE A 22 3.91 -6.87 -1.79
C PHE A 22 2.83 -7.39 -2.72
N GLY A 23 2.39 -6.50 -3.59
CA GLY A 23 1.43 -6.81 -4.64
C GLY A 23 2.01 -7.74 -5.69
N THR A 24 1.15 -8.13 -6.63
CA THR A 24 1.57 -8.92 -7.79
C THR A 24 1.11 -8.27 -9.08
N ASN A 25 2.00 -8.25 -10.07
CA ASN A 25 1.71 -7.81 -11.42
C ASN A 25 0.88 -8.86 -12.17
N LYS A 26 0.39 -8.51 -13.36
CA LYS A 26 -0.45 -9.40 -14.20
C LYS A 26 0.30 -10.67 -14.65
N ASP A 27 1.62 -10.55 -14.82
CA ASP A 27 2.55 -11.64 -15.17
C ASP A 27 2.93 -12.52 -13.96
N GLY A 28 2.49 -12.17 -12.75
CA GLY A 28 2.78 -12.89 -11.52
C GLY A 28 4.06 -12.44 -10.82
N THR A 29 4.79 -11.44 -11.32
CA THR A 29 5.95 -10.90 -10.60
C THR A 29 5.51 -10.08 -9.39
N VAL A 30 6.40 -9.92 -8.41
CA VAL A 30 6.15 -9.06 -7.23
C VAL A 30 6.15 -7.58 -7.65
N ASN A 31 5.18 -6.82 -7.15
CA ASN A 31 5.11 -5.37 -7.31
C ASN A 31 5.69 -4.68 -6.07
N THR A 32 6.77 -3.91 -6.23
CA THR A 32 7.46 -3.23 -5.12
C THR A 32 6.88 -1.88 -4.74
N GLU A 33 5.94 -1.37 -5.54
CA GLU A 33 5.32 -0.04 -5.38
C GLU A 33 4.03 -0.12 -4.54
N TYR A 34 3.31 -1.24 -4.66
CA TYR A 34 2.02 -1.45 -4.02
C TYR A 34 2.02 -2.71 -3.18
N CYS A 35 1.33 -2.68 -2.04
CA CYS A 35 1.12 -3.87 -1.22
C CYS A 35 0.04 -4.77 -1.81
N ARG A 36 -0.01 -6.04 -1.39
CA ARG A 36 -1.01 -7.02 -1.84
C ARG A 36 -2.45 -6.65 -1.54
N GLN A 37 -2.66 -5.75 -0.58
CA GLN A 37 -3.99 -5.23 -0.25
C GLN A 37 -4.40 -4.13 -1.23
N CYS A 38 -3.47 -3.37 -1.82
CA CYS A 38 -3.84 -2.32 -2.77
C CYS A 38 -3.77 -2.78 -4.22
N TYR A 39 -2.90 -3.74 -4.54
CA TYR A 39 -2.67 -4.18 -5.92
C TYR A 39 -2.35 -5.67 -5.98
N LEU A 40 -3.16 -6.43 -6.72
CA LEU A 40 -3.01 -7.87 -6.83
C LEU A 40 -3.34 -8.35 -8.25
N LYS A 41 -2.50 -9.23 -8.80
CA LYS A 41 -2.64 -9.80 -10.15
C LYS A 41 -2.85 -8.74 -11.23
N GLY A 42 -2.17 -7.60 -11.12
CA GLY A 42 -2.28 -6.52 -12.09
C GLY A 42 -3.52 -5.64 -11.95
N LYS A 43 -4.26 -5.74 -10.84
CA LYS A 43 -5.50 -4.98 -10.59
C LYS A 43 -5.43 -4.30 -9.24
N PHE A 44 -5.89 -3.05 -9.18
CA PHE A 44 -6.09 -2.38 -7.90
C PHE A 44 -7.25 -3.03 -7.15
N VAL A 45 -7.01 -3.35 -5.89
CA VAL A 45 -8.04 -3.86 -4.98
C VAL A 45 -8.55 -2.65 -4.22
N ASP A 46 -9.74 -2.20 -4.63
CA ASP A 46 -10.43 -1.12 -3.95
C ASP A 46 -11.04 -1.67 -2.67
N HIS A 47 -10.41 -1.40 -1.53
CA HIS A 47 -10.93 -1.77 -0.22
C HIS A 47 -12.01 -0.80 0.27
N GLY A 48 -12.49 0.13 -0.56
CA GLY A 48 -13.58 1.02 -0.20
C GLY A 48 -13.30 1.78 1.09
N ILE A 49 -12.04 2.23 1.29
CA ILE A 49 -11.77 3.26 2.30
C ILE A 49 -12.45 4.52 1.79
N SER A 50 -13.72 4.66 2.15
CA SER A 50 -14.42 5.93 2.03
C SER A 50 -13.57 6.96 2.77
N LEU A 51 -13.50 8.14 2.19
CA LEU A 51 -12.79 9.31 2.70
C LEU A 51 -13.16 9.69 4.15
N GLU A 52 -14.16 9.04 4.75
CA GLU A 52 -14.73 9.31 6.07
C GLU A 52 -13.79 9.04 7.24
N GLN A 53 -12.73 8.23 7.09
CA GLN A 53 -11.76 8.00 8.17
C GLN A 53 -10.66 9.06 8.28
N LYS A 54 -10.72 10.14 7.48
CA LYS A 54 -9.68 11.18 7.44
C LYS A 54 -9.97 12.44 8.27
N ILE A 55 -11.09 12.52 9.00
CA ILE A 55 -11.53 13.73 9.73
C ILE A 55 -11.72 13.51 11.25
N GLU A 56 -10.82 12.77 11.92
CA GLU A 56 -10.86 12.69 13.40
C GLU A 56 -9.49 12.91 14.05
N LYS A 57 -8.68 13.84 13.52
CA LYS A 57 -7.51 14.38 14.24
C LYS A 57 -7.27 15.87 13.99
N THR A 58 -8.34 16.66 13.96
CA THR A 58 -8.23 18.11 14.18
C THR A 58 -9.46 18.60 14.93
N SER A 59 -9.59 18.12 16.17
CA SER A 59 -10.40 18.76 17.20
C SER A 59 -9.54 18.81 18.45
N VAL A 60 -8.71 19.85 18.51
CA VAL A 60 -8.27 20.60 19.69
C VAL A 60 -7.59 21.85 19.16
#